data_AF-A0A7S1KLE9-F1
#
_entry.id   AF-A0A7S1KLE9-F1
#
_cell.length_a   1.000
_cell.length_b   1.000
_cell.length_c   1.000
_cell.angle_alpha   90.00
_cell.angle_beta   90.00
_cell.angle_gamma   90.00
#
_symmetry.space_group_name_H-M   'P 1'
#
loop_
_entity.id
_entity.type
_entity.pdbx_description
1 polymer ?
#
loop_
_entity_poly.entity_id
_entity_poly.type
_entity_poly.pdbx_seq_one_letter_code
_entity_poly.pdbx_strand_id
1 'polypeptide(L)'
;HFIRECLAIDPLALARIDSPVIDKTNILKMPKPKYLPSSDRIVCFVSPVYTPLDHRLVESMETDMATTHTQSDLRYQVFASALLEGLVVMSMRKWTPLLASSSKGLGGKERASPHQQLVRALQTANVSSRSALV
;
A
#
# COMPACT_ATOMS: atom_id res chain seq x y z
N HIS A 1 41.40 -8.67 -11.58
CA HIS A 1 40.46 -7.78 -12.31
C HIS A 1 40.17 -6.59 -11.43
N PHE A 2 40.31 -5.37 -11.95
CA PHE A 2 39.91 -4.14 -11.27
C PHE A 2 38.65 -3.61 -11.92
N ILE A 3 37.71 -3.13 -11.11
CA ILE A 3 36.56 -2.38 -11.61
C ILE A 3 37.11 -1.00 -12.02
N ARG A 4 36.83 -0.60 -13.26
CA ARG A 4 37.15 0.73 -13.80
C ARG A 4 35.84 1.50 -13.94
N GLU A 5 35.90 2.83 -13.85
CA GLU A 5 34.73 3.72 -14.01
C GLU A 5 33.62 3.50 -12.95
N CYS A 6 33.99 3.59 -11.67
CA CYS A 6 33.03 3.49 -10.57
C CYS A 6 32.24 4.78 -10.35
N LEU A 7 30.94 4.66 -10.08
CA LEU A 7 30.08 5.74 -9.59
C LEU A 7 29.62 5.41 -8.17
N ALA A 8 29.74 6.38 -7.25
CA ALA A 8 29.13 6.26 -5.93
C ALA A 8 27.63 6.52 -6.03
N ILE A 9 26.82 5.63 -5.47
CA ILE A 9 25.36 5.72 -5.50
C ILE A 9 24.84 5.77 -4.06
N ASP A 10 23.95 6.71 -3.79
CA ASP A 10 23.22 6.78 -2.53
C ASP A 10 22.26 5.57 -2.40
N PRO A 11 22.28 4.81 -1.29
CA PRO A 11 21.44 3.61 -1.13
C PRO A 11 19.94 3.90 -1.24
N LEU A 12 19.48 5.07 -0.80
CA LEU A 12 18.07 5.46 -0.91
C LEU A 12 17.70 5.79 -2.37
N ALA A 13 18.59 6.45 -3.11
CA ALA A 13 18.42 6.69 -4.54
C ALA A 13 18.35 5.35 -5.31
N LEU A 14 19.25 4.41 -5.00
CA LEU A 14 19.21 3.07 -5.58
C LEU A 14 17.88 2.38 -5.26
N ALA A 15 17.47 2.38 -3.99
CA ALA A 15 16.23 1.77 -3.53
C ALA A 15 14.96 2.30 -4.20
N ARG A 16 14.98 3.53 -4.73
CA ARG A 16 13.83 4.13 -5.44
C ARG A 16 13.69 3.66 -6.88
N ILE A 17 14.75 3.15 -7.49
CA ILE A 17 14.74 2.68 -8.88
C ILE A 17 13.76 1.53 -9.04
N ASP A 18 12.99 1.54 -10.12
CA ASP A 18 12.16 0.41 -10.53
C ASP A 18 13.05 -0.59 -11.27
N SER A 19 13.43 -1.67 -10.57
CA SER A 19 14.36 -2.66 -11.09
C SER A 19 14.09 -4.02 -10.45
N PRO A 20 14.13 -5.12 -11.22
CA PRO A 20 13.86 -6.46 -10.72
C PRO A 20 14.90 -6.95 -9.70
N VAL A 21 16.07 -6.31 -9.62
CA VAL A 21 17.12 -6.64 -8.64
C VAL A 21 16.91 -5.95 -7.28
N ILE A 22 15.89 -5.12 -7.14
CA ILE A 22 15.52 -4.45 -5.89
C ILE A 22 14.18 -5.00 -5.45
N ASP A 23 14.22 -5.87 -4.44
CA ASP A 23 13.02 -6.41 -3.82
C ASP A 23 12.40 -5.36 -2.89
N LYS A 24 11.13 -5.01 -3.17
CA LYS A 24 10.29 -4.12 -2.36
C LYS A 24 9.02 -4.83 -1.87
N THR A 25 8.97 -6.16 -1.96
CA THR A 25 7.77 -6.95 -1.65
C THR A 25 7.47 -7.00 -0.15
N ASN A 26 8.48 -6.78 0.70
CA ASN A 26 8.32 -6.83 2.15
C ASN A 26 7.77 -5.52 2.73
N ILE A 27 6.45 -5.48 2.92
CA ILE A 27 5.76 -4.37 3.60
C ILE A 27 6.05 -4.43 5.11
N LEU A 28 6.52 -3.31 5.66
CA LEU A 28 6.71 -3.14 7.09
C LEU A 28 5.36 -3.11 7.81
N LYS A 29 5.29 -3.80 8.95
CA LYS A 29 4.10 -3.79 9.82
C LYS A 29 3.86 -2.41 10.45
N MET A 30 4.95 -1.67 10.69
CA MET A 30 4.93 -0.31 11.23
C MET A 30 5.95 0.57 10.48
N PRO A 31 5.58 1.76 10.01
CA PRO A 31 4.23 2.36 10.02
C PRO A 31 3.21 1.54 9.22
N LYS A 32 1.93 1.57 9.62
CA LYS A 32 0.87 0.87 8.88
C LYS A 32 0.60 1.58 7.56
N PRO A 33 0.26 0.85 6.48
CA PRO A 33 -0.18 1.47 5.26
C PRO A 33 -1.40 2.38 5.48
N LYS A 34 -1.47 3.47 4.72
CA LYS A 34 -2.52 4.48 4.85
C LYS A 34 -2.90 5.05 3.49
N TYR A 35 -4.15 5.43 3.35
CA TYR A 35 -4.61 6.23 2.22
C TYR A 35 -4.30 7.72 2.45
N LEU A 36 -3.79 8.40 1.42
CA LEU A 36 -3.48 9.82 1.41
C LEU A 36 -4.52 10.55 0.53
N PRO A 37 -5.50 11.26 1.13
CA PRO A 37 -6.57 11.91 0.38
C PRO A 37 -6.10 13.05 -0.54
N SER A 38 -4.98 13.69 -0.22
CA SER A 38 -4.40 14.80 -0.99
C SER A 38 -3.82 14.37 -2.33
N SER A 39 -3.29 13.14 -2.40
CA SER A 39 -2.68 12.60 -3.61
C SER A 39 -3.43 11.41 -4.21
N ASP A 40 -4.55 11.01 -3.60
CA ASP A 40 -5.34 9.82 -4.00
C ASP A 40 -4.52 8.52 -4.11
N ARG A 41 -3.62 8.29 -3.14
CA ARG A 41 -2.70 7.15 -3.15
C ARG A 41 -2.75 6.37 -1.86
N ILE A 42 -2.37 5.10 -1.92
CA ILE A 42 -2.15 4.28 -0.74
C ILE A 42 -0.65 4.11 -0.57
N VAL A 43 -0.13 4.62 0.53
CA VAL A 43 1.30 4.52 0.84
C VAL A 43 1.53 3.43 1.87
N CYS A 44 2.62 2.68 1.69
CA CYS A 44 3.16 1.77 2.68
C CYS A 44 4.65 2.02 2.87
N PHE A 45 5.23 1.41 3.90
CA PHE A 45 6.67 1.41 4.09
C PHE A 45 7.23 0.03 3.80
N VAL A 46 8.38 -0.02 3.16
CA VAL A 46 9.10 -1.25 2.80
C VAL A 46 10.55 -1.15 3.26
N SER A 47 11.23 -2.29 3.39
CA SER A 47 12.69 -2.35 3.57
C SER A 47 13.31 -2.99 2.33
N PRO A 48 13.78 -2.19 1.35
CA PRO A 48 14.26 -2.69 0.08
C PRO A 48 15.54 -3.51 0.20
N VAL A 49 15.61 -4.60 -0.53
CA VAL A 49 16.79 -5.50 -0.57
C VAL A 49 17.34 -5.57 -1.98
N TYR A 50 18.64 -5.34 -2.11
CA TYR A 50 19.37 -5.63 -3.34
C TYR A 50 19.62 -7.13 -3.43
N THR A 51 18.82 -7.81 -4.24
CA THR A 51 18.73 -9.26 -4.28
C THR A 51 20.03 -9.97 -4.65
N PRO A 52 20.92 -9.44 -5.52
CA PRO A 52 22.15 -10.16 -5.87
C PRO A 52 23.13 -10.35 -4.72
N LEU A 53 23.03 -9.54 -3.66
CA LEU A 53 23.90 -9.60 -2.48
C LEU A 53 23.12 -9.82 -1.18
N ASP A 54 21.81 -10.04 -1.25
CA ASP A 54 20.91 -10.04 -0.10
C ASP A 54 21.15 -8.84 0.85
N HIS A 55 21.46 -7.68 0.25
CA HIS A 55 21.89 -6.52 1.00
C HIS A 55 20.73 -5.54 1.16
N ARG A 56 20.34 -5.28 2.41
CA ARG A 56 19.35 -4.25 2.73
C ARG A 56 19.90 -2.87 2.37
N LEU A 57 19.21 -2.16 1.50
CA LEU A 57 19.62 -0.83 1.04
C LEU A 57 19.32 0.25 2.09
N VAL A 58 18.11 0.23 2.65
CA VAL A 58 17.66 1.16 3.69
C VAL A 58 16.71 0.44 4.66
N GLU A 59 16.64 0.93 5.90
CA GLU A 59 15.76 0.35 6.92
C GLU A 59 14.28 0.51 6.58
N SER A 60 13.90 1.67 6.03
CA SER A 60 12.52 2.00 5.74
C SER A 60 12.42 3.03 4.62
N MET A 61 11.53 2.79 3.66
CA MET A 61 11.22 3.69 2.56
C MET A 61 9.72 3.70 2.30
N GLU A 62 9.13 4.89 2.19
CA GLU A 62 7.74 5.05 1.76
C GLU A 62 7.60 4.74 0.25
N THR A 63 6.60 3.95 -0.12
CA THR A 63 6.28 3.63 -1.52
C THR A 63 4.77 3.62 -1.74
N ASP A 64 4.37 3.79 -3.00
CA ASP A 64 2.99 3.62 -3.43
C ASP A 64 2.67 2.12 -3.58
N MET A 65 1.60 1.66 -2.92
CA MET A 65 1.15 0.27 -3.04
C MET A 65 0.67 -0.07 -4.46
N ALA A 66 0.24 0.92 -5.25
CA ALA A 66 -0.19 0.69 -6.62
C ALA A 66 0.98 0.28 -7.53
N THR A 67 2.23 0.63 -7.20
CA THR A 67 3.40 0.27 -8.01
C THR A 67 4.08 -1.02 -7.52
N THR A 68 4.19 -1.21 -6.20
CA THR A 68 4.95 -2.34 -5.65
C THR A 68 4.09 -3.53 -5.21
N HIS A 69 2.77 -3.34 -5.02
CA HIS A 69 1.87 -4.36 -4.46
C HIS A 69 0.51 -4.38 -5.17
N THR A 70 0.53 -4.41 -6.50
CA THR A 70 -0.66 -4.32 -7.37
C THR A 70 -1.78 -5.30 -6.99
N GLN A 71 -1.42 -6.53 -6.60
CA GLN A 71 -2.37 -7.60 -6.25
C GLN A 71 -2.56 -7.82 -4.75
N SER A 72 -2.04 -6.95 -3.88
CA SER A 72 -2.13 -7.17 -2.43
C SER A 72 -3.56 -6.93 -1.92
N ASP A 73 -4.13 -7.91 -1.22
CA ASP A 73 -5.39 -7.76 -0.48
C ASP A 73 -5.36 -6.55 0.46
N LEU A 74 -4.19 -6.26 1.02
CA LEU A 74 -3.97 -5.15 1.95
C LEU A 74 -4.26 -3.79 1.29
N ARG A 75 -3.97 -3.63 0.00
CA ARG A 75 -4.26 -2.40 -0.77
C ARG A 75 -5.76 -2.09 -0.73
N TYR A 76 -6.58 -3.09 -0.99
CA TYR A 76 -8.04 -2.95 -1.00
C TYR A 76 -8.62 -2.79 0.40
N GLN A 77 -8.04 -3.47 1.40
CA GLN A 77 -8.44 -3.29 2.81
C GLN A 77 -8.18 -1.85 3.28
N VAL A 78 -7.02 -1.28 2.95
CA VAL A 78 -6.68 0.11 3.31
C VAL A 78 -7.61 1.09 2.60
N PHE A 79 -7.90 0.87 1.32
CA PHE A 79 -8.84 1.69 0.58
C PHE A 79 -10.27 1.62 1.15
N ALA A 80 -10.76 0.41 1.45
CA ALA A 80 -12.06 0.20 2.06
C ALA A 80 -12.15 0.90 3.43
N SER A 81 -11.08 0.88 4.23
CA SER A 81 -11.03 1.59 5.52
C SER A 81 -11.21 3.09 5.31
N ALA A 82 -10.45 3.66 4.37
CA ALA A 82 -10.53 5.07 4.03
C ALA A 82 -11.90 5.46 3.46
N LEU A 83 -12.55 4.58 2.70
CA LEU A 83 -13.90 4.81 2.17
C LEU A 83 -14.94 4.87 3.29
N LEU A 84 -14.92 3.90 4.21
CA LEU A 84 -15.83 3.85 5.37
C LEU A 84 -15.61 5.03 6.35
N GLU A 85 -14.37 5.50 6.45
CA GLU A 85 -14.01 6.69 7.23
C GLU A 85 -14.37 8.01 6.52
N GLY A 86 -14.92 7.94 5.30
CA GLY A 86 -15.30 9.12 4.52
C GLY A 86 -14.10 9.93 4.01
N LEU A 87 -12.90 9.35 3.99
CA LEU A 87 -11.67 9.98 3.48
C LEU A 87 -11.59 9.96 1.95
N VAL A 88 -12.24 8.98 1.32
CA VAL A 88 -12.33 8.88 -0.15
C VAL A 88 -13.46 9.75 -0.68
N VAL A 89 -14.65 9.64 -0.09
CA VAL A 89 -15.85 10.39 -0.48
C VAL A 89 -16.34 11.22 0.70
N MET A 90 -16.07 12.53 0.68
CA MET A 90 -16.33 13.42 1.83
C MET A 90 -17.80 13.45 2.25
N SER A 91 -18.74 13.31 1.32
CA SER A 91 -20.17 13.27 1.61
C SER A 91 -20.58 12.06 2.46
N MET A 92 -19.77 11.00 2.50
CA MET A 92 -20.00 9.82 3.34
C MET A 92 -19.62 10.03 4.80
N ARG A 93 -18.76 11.02 5.12
CA ARG A 93 -18.20 11.23 6.45
C ARG A 93 -19.24 11.43 7.55
N LYS A 94 -20.40 12.01 7.21
CA LYS A 94 -21.53 12.19 8.15
C LYS A 94 -22.18 10.87 8.60
N TRP A 95 -22.03 9.80 7.80
CA TRP A 95 -22.60 8.48 8.09
C TRP A 95 -21.62 7.56 8.82
N THR A 96 -20.32 7.90 8.87
CA THR A 96 -19.29 7.10 9.56
C THR A 96 -19.66 6.73 11.01
N PRO A 97 -20.26 7.62 11.84
CA PRO A 97 -20.69 7.26 13.20
C PRO A 97 -21.86 6.27 13.26
N LEU A 98 -22.60 6.09 12.15
CA LEU A 98 -23.78 5.23 12.06
C LEU A 98 -23.46 3.84 11.49
N LEU A 99 -22.19 3.57 11.17
CA LEU A 99 -21.77 2.26 10.68
C LEU A 99 -21.94 1.21 11.79
N ALA A 100 -22.61 0.12 11.46
CA ALA A 100 -22.84 -1.00 12.38
C ALA A 100 -21.52 -1.67 12.86
N SER A 101 -20.44 -1.51 12.10
CA SER A 101 -19.11 -2.04 12.41
C SER A 101 -18.01 -1.05 12.03
N SER A 102 -16.95 -1.00 12.85
CA SER A 102 -15.79 -0.14 12.60
C SER A 102 -14.89 -0.69 11.48
N SER A 103 -14.26 0.21 10.73
CA SER A 103 -13.24 -0.10 9.71
C SER A 103 -12.08 -0.97 10.22
N LYS A 104 -11.83 -0.99 11.53
CA LYS A 104 -10.83 -1.85 12.19
C LYS A 104 -11.04 -3.36 11.93
N GLY A 105 -12.25 -3.77 11.53
CA GLY A 105 -12.59 -5.17 11.23
C GLY A 105 -12.21 -5.66 9.83
N LEU A 106 -11.64 -4.80 8.96
CA LEU A 106 -11.33 -5.14 7.56
C LEU A 106 -10.22 -6.21 7.38
N GLY A 107 -9.47 -6.53 8.46
CA GLY A 107 -8.50 -7.62 8.48
C GLY A 107 -9.03 -8.99 8.96
N GLY A 108 -10.33 -9.09 9.26
CA GLY A 108 -10.94 -10.31 9.80
C GLY A 108 -11.06 -11.44 8.76
N LYS A 109 -10.88 -12.70 9.18
CA LYS A 109 -10.92 -13.89 8.30
C LYS A 109 -12.33 -14.40 7.96
N GLU A 110 -13.37 -13.77 8.50
CA GLU A 110 -14.75 -14.20 8.28
C GLU A 110 -15.22 -13.83 6.86
N ARG A 111 -15.19 -14.83 5.97
CA ARG A 111 -15.55 -14.71 4.54
C ARG A 111 -16.94 -14.13 4.28
N ALA A 112 -17.87 -14.27 5.22
CA ALA A 112 -19.25 -13.80 5.10
C ALA A 112 -19.48 -12.37 5.66
N SER A 113 -18.48 -11.76 6.28
CA SER A 113 -18.64 -10.44 6.88
C SER A 113 -18.87 -9.35 5.80
N PRO A 114 -19.68 -8.31 6.09
CA PRO A 114 -19.87 -7.18 5.18
C PRO A 114 -18.54 -6.51 4.75
N HIS A 115 -17.55 -6.51 5.65
CA HIS A 115 -16.19 -6.04 5.36
C HIS A 115 -15.51 -6.85 4.25
N GLN A 116 -15.59 -8.19 4.30
CA GLN A 116 -15.00 -9.03 3.25
C GLN A 116 -15.74 -8.90 1.91
N GLN A 117 -17.07 -8.71 1.94
CA GLN A 117 -17.84 -8.45 0.72
C GLN A 117 -17.41 -7.14 0.05
N LEU A 118 -17.22 -6.08 0.83
CA LEU A 118 -16.73 -4.79 0.34
C LEU A 118 -15.34 -4.91 -0.28
N VAL A 119 -14.39 -5.52 0.44
CA VAL A 119 -13.01 -5.71 -0.06
C VAL A 119 -13.00 -6.51 -1.36
N ARG A 120 -13.78 -7.59 -1.44
CA ARG A 120 -13.89 -8.40 -2.67
C ARG A 120 -14.53 -7.65 -3.84
N ALA A 121 -15.54 -6.83 -3.58
CA ALA A 121 -16.16 -6.01 -4.63
C ALA A 121 -15.14 -5.01 -5.21
N LEU A 122 -14.38 -4.34 -4.34
CA LEU A 122 -13.31 -3.43 -4.73
C LEU A 122 -12.20 -4.16 -5.50
N GLN A 123 -11.81 -5.36 -5.06
CA GLN A 123 -10.84 -6.21 -5.76
C GLN A 123 -11.30 -6.61 -7.16
N THR A 124 -12.54 -7.08 -7.27
CA THR A 124 -13.11 -7.56 -8.55
C THR A 124 -13.22 -6.42 -9.55
N ALA A 125 -13.55 -5.21 -9.07
CA ALA A 125 -13.60 -4.01 -9.89
C ALA A 125 -12.23 -3.33 -10.08
N ASN A 126 -11.16 -3.83 -9.45
CA ASN A 126 -9.83 -3.21 -9.41
C ASN A 126 -9.86 -1.73 -8.94
N VAL A 127 -10.70 -1.43 -7.95
CA VAL A 127 -10.90 -0.09 -7.40
C VAL A 127 -10.10 0.07 -6.11
N SER A 128 -9.09 0.92 -6.12
CA SER A 128 -8.30 1.25 -4.93
C SER A 128 -7.92 2.73 -4.81
N SER A 129 -8.58 3.59 -5.58
CA SER A 129 -8.35 5.03 -5.58
C SER A 129 -9.69 5.72 -5.80
N ARG A 130 -9.81 6.98 -5.37
CA ARG A 130 -10.99 7.82 -5.62
C ARG A 130 -11.24 7.95 -7.12
N SER A 131 -10.17 8.16 -7.88
CA SER A 131 -10.18 8.23 -9.35
C SER A 131 -10.69 6.97 -10.03
N ALA A 132 -10.51 5.78 -9.45
CA ALA A 132 -11.04 4.53 -9.99
C ALA A 132 -12.49 4.24 -9.53
N LEU A 133 -12.96 4.90 -8.48
CA LEU A 133 -14.28 4.69 -7.89
C LEU A 133 -15.38 5.54 -8.54
N VAL A 134 -15.02 6.75 -9.02
CA VAL A 134 -15.91 7.73 -9.64
C VAL A 134 -15.85 7.60 -11.16
#